data_AF-A5GF22-F1
#
_entry.id   AF-A5GF22-F1
#
_cell.length_a   1.000
_cell.length_b   1.000
_cell.length_c   1.000
_cell.angle_alpha   90.00
_cell.angle_beta   90.00
_cell.angle_gamma   90.00
#
_symmetry.space_group_name_H-M   'P 1'
#
loop_
_entity.id
_entity.type
_entity.pdbx_description
1 polymer ?
#
loop_
_entity_poly.entity_id
_entity_poly.type
_entity_poly.pdbx_seq_one_letter_code
_entity_poly.pdbx_strand_id
1 'polypeptide(L)'
;MREPSVLIKILVAAIISVSLWGCGKANDNAPALDVVGQHPTGWVSKHGPLYLGNPGQCGECHGADLTGGIAKVSCFSVNLGAQTCHPNGPHPVPWPEHNKAPNLGNACTPCHGATLSGGPNAPACSKCHLLLTPGSLPVLGTCITCHNKPPQGAVFPNISGAHRKHNALPGVADVCSTCHNGGGSGSSGHGKQLTVAFLPAYGAKTGTATINPDNSCSNVSCHGGVRTPVWRTGKINPGTDCIQCHTAGTAFQTPQYNSFFSGEHIKHLTEVGLVCTDCHDMSVTSSGASHFSGLNTPSTFELNPQLTIRGPVNYTKNGATATCSPGQLPSGFSIGVCHGTKNW
;
A
#
# COMPACT_ATOMS: atom_id res chain seq x y z
N MET A 1 -33.74 -51.87 -56.55
CA MET A 1 -33.35 -50.72 -55.70
C MET A 1 -34.58 -50.31 -54.90
N ARG A 2 -34.56 -50.45 -53.57
CA ARG A 2 -35.72 -50.13 -52.71
C ARG A 2 -35.72 -48.64 -52.40
N GLU A 3 -36.84 -47.98 -52.69
CA GLU A 3 -37.10 -46.60 -52.29
C GLU A 3 -36.92 -46.44 -50.77
N PRO A 4 -36.18 -45.42 -50.29
CA PRO A 4 -36.07 -45.16 -48.86
C PRO A 4 -37.43 -44.79 -48.27
N SER A 5 -37.69 -45.27 -47.05
CA SER A 5 -38.98 -45.09 -46.38
C SER A 5 -39.28 -43.61 -46.15
N VAL A 6 -40.57 -43.26 -46.16
CA VAL A 6 -41.07 -41.89 -45.93
C VAL A 6 -40.52 -41.30 -44.63
N LEU A 7 -40.31 -42.13 -43.59
CA LEU A 7 -39.70 -41.72 -42.33
C LEU A 7 -38.26 -41.20 -42.49
N ILE A 8 -37.46 -41.84 -43.34
CA ILE A 8 -36.07 -41.45 -43.61
C ILE A 8 -36.03 -40.13 -44.37
N LYS A 9 -36.94 -39.94 -45.34
CA LYS A 9 -37.06 -38.67 -46.09
C LYS A 9 -37.44 -37.51 -45.16
N ILE A 10 -38.34 -37.74 -44.19
CA ILE A 10 -38.74 -36.73 -43.20
C ILE A 10 -37.60 -36.42 -42.21
N LEU A 11 -36.89 -37.44 -41.72
CA LEU A 11 -35.73 -37.26 -40.81
C LEU A 11 -34.59 -36.48 -41.47
N VAL A 12 -34.28 -36.78 -42.73
CA VAL A 12 -33.25 -36.05 -43.49
C VAL A 12 -33.69 -34.60 -43.73
N ALA A 13 -34.95 -34.36 -44.07
CA ALA A 13 -35.47 -33.00 -44.23
C ALA A 13 -35.44 -32.20 -42.91
N ALA A 14 -35.75 -32.82 -41.78
CA ALA A 14 -35.68 -32.21 -40.45
C ALA A 14 -34.23 -31.89 -40.02
N ILE A 15 -33.28 -32.77 -40.30
CA ILE A 15 -31.85 -32.54 -39.99
C ILE A 15 -31.28 -31.39 -40.84
N ILE A 16 -31.66 -31.31 -42.12
CA ILE A 16 -31.27 -30.20 -43.02
C ILE A 16 -31.89 -28.87 -42.56
N SER A 17 -33.14 -28.88 -42.11
CA SER A 17 -33.80 -27.65 -41.63
C SER A 17 -33.28 -27.18 -40.27
N VAL A 18 -32.87 -28.09 -39.37
CA VAL A 18 -32.18 -27.72 -38.11
C VAL A 18 -30.77 -27.16 -38.36
N SER A 19 -30.07 -27.61 -39.40
CA SER A 19 -28.75 -27.07 -39.79
C SER A 19 -28.84 -25.73 -40.54
N LEU A 20 -30.00 -25.37 -41.08
CA LEU A 20 -30.26 -24.06 -41.72
C LEU A 20 -30.80 -22.99 -40.76
N TRP A 21 -31.18 -23.36 -39.52
CA TRP A 21 -31.61 -22.43 -38.46
C TRP A 21 -30.48 -22.04 -37.48
N GLY A 22 -29.25 -22.48 -37.76
CA GLY A 22 -28.04 -22.09 -37.02
C GLY A 22 -27.46 -20.71 -37.39
N CYS A 23 -28.13 -19.93 -38.23
CA CYS A 23 -27.74 -18.54 -38.49
C CYS A 23 -28.06 -17.71 -37.24
N GLY A 24 -27.03 -17.41 -36.43
CA GLY A 24 -27.13 -16.45 -35.34
C GLY A 24 -27.76 -15.16 -35.84
N LYS A 25 -28.64 -14.55 -35.03
CA LYS A 25 -29.18 -13.22 -35.33
C LYS A 25 -28.02 -12.26 -35.59
N ALA A 26 -28.17 -11.36 -36.57
CA ALA A 26 -27.27 -10.24 -36.71
C ALA A 26 -27.19 -9.51 -35.37
N ASN A 27 -25.96 -9.17 -34.94
CA ASN A 27 -25.79 -8.45 -33.69
C ASN A 27 -26.25 -7.01 -33.90
N ASP A 28 -27.46 -6.69 -33.43
CA ASP A 28 -28.01 -5.33 -33.45
C ASP A 28 -27.18 -4.34 -32.62
N ASN A 29 -26.19 -4.83 -31.85
CA ASN A 29 -25.23 -4.02 -31.09
C ASN A 29 -23.86 -3.89 -31.77
N ALA A 30 -23.62 -4.49 -32.95
CA ALA A 30 -22.34 -4.36 -33.63
C ALA A 30 -22.13 -2.93 -34.17
N PRO A 31 -20.89 -2.43 -34.25
CA PRO A 31 -20.60 -1.14 -34.87
C PRO A 31 -21.15 -1.13 -36.30
N ALA A 32 -21.66 0.02 -36.76
CA ALA A 32 -22.22 0.16 -38.10
C ALA A 32 -21.28 -0.47 -39.14
N LEU A 33 -21.85 -1.34 -39.98
CA LEU A 33 -21.21 -1.92 -41.15
C LEU A 33 -21.85 -1.32 -42.40
N ASP A 34 -21.08 -1.22 -43.48
CA ASP A 34 -21.59 -0.86 -44.79
C ASP A 34 -22.29 -2.06 -45.48
N VAL A 35 -22.76 -1.82 -46.70
CA VAL A 35 -23.51 -2.81 -47.49
C VAL A 35 -22.69 -4.04 -47.91
N VAL A 36 -21.36 -4.03 -47.74
CA VAL A 36 -20.46 -5.16 -48.00
C VAL A 36 -19.89 -5.77 -46.71
N GLY A 37 -20.38 -5.35 -45.54
CA GLY A 37 -19.97 -5.89 -44.25
C GLY A 37 -18.64 -5.34 -43.73
N GLN A 38 -18.18 -4.19 -44.23
CA GLN A 38 -16.98 -3.50 -43.74
C GLN A 38 -17.34 -2.33 -42.83
N HIS A 39 -16.41 -1.90 -41.97
CA HIS A 39 -16.63 -0.68 -41.20
C HIS A 39 -16.61 0.55 -42.12
N PRO A 40 -17.51 1.55 -41.89
CA PRO A 40 -17.59 2.77 -42.68
C PRO A 40 -16.28 3.56 -42.77
N THR A 41 -16.17 4.40 -43.79
CA THR A 41 -15.04 5.32 -43.98
C THR A 41 -14.73 6.11 -42.71
N GLY A 42 -13.43 6.21 -42.39
CA GLY A 42 -12.95 6.85 -41.17
C GLY A 42 -13.01 5.97 -39.91
N TRP A 43 -13.28 4.67 -40.06
CA TRP A 43 -13.30 3.69 -38.97
C TRP A 43 -12.06 3.77 -38.06
N VAL A 44 -10.87 3.89 -38.63
CA VAL A 44 -9.60 3.92 -37.86
C VAL A 44 -9.62 5.02 -36.79
N SER A 45 -10.24 6.17 -37.04
CA SER A 45 -10.33 7.25 -36.05
C SER A 45 -11.45 7.05 -35.01
N LYS A 46 -12.41 6.15 -35.28
CA LYS A 46 -13.60 5.91 -34.44
C LYS A 46 -13.54 4.60 -33.65
N HIS A 47 -12.71 3.64 -34.08
CA HIS A 47 -12.71 2.28 -33.54
C HIS A 47 -12.29 2.20 -32.07
N GLY A 48 -11.31 3.02 -31.64
CA GLY A 48 -10.80 3.01 -30.26
C GLY A 48 -11.89 3.32 -29.22
N PRO A 49 -12.59 4.47 -29.31
CA PRO A 49 -13.71 4.78 -28.41
C PRO A 49 -14.83 3.73 -28.44
N LEU A 50 -15.14 3.17 -29.62
CA LEU A 50 -16.18 2.13 -29.76
C LEU A 50 -15.76 0.83 -29.08
N TYR A 51 -14.49 0.43 -29.22
CA TYR A 51 -13.93 -0.71 -28.51
C TYR A 51 -13.98 -0.51 -27.00
N LEU A 52 -13.60 0.68 -26.50
CA LEU A 52 -13.65 0.98 -25.06
C LEU A 52 -15.08 0.95 -24.49
N GLY A 53 -16.09 1.30 -25.29
CA GLY A 53 -17.49 1.27 -24.89
C GLY A 53 -18.06 -0.15 -24.76
N ASN A 54 -17.70 -1.04 -25.68
CA ASN A 54 -18.14 -2.45 -25.64
C ASN A 54 -17.13 -3.36 -26.37
N PRO A 55 -16.08 -3.85 -25.69
CA PRO A 55 -15.04 -4.68 -26.32
C PRO A 55 -15.58 -6.01 -26.86
N GLY A 56 -16.58 -6.58 -26.19
CA GLY A 56 -17.12 -7.90 -26.49
C GLY A 56 -17.76 -7.98 -27.89
N GLN A 57 -18.36 -6.90 -28.37
CA GLN A 57 -19.01 -6.84 -29.68
C GLN A 57 -18.04 -7.13 -30.85
N CYS A 58 -16.74 -6.86 -30.67
CA CYS A 58 -15.74 -7.03 -31.72
C CYS A 58 -15.37 -8.51 -31.89
N GLY A 59 -15.38 -9.27 -30.79
CA GLY A 59 -14.94 -10.66 -30.79
C GLY A 59 -15.85 -11.60 -31.57
N GLU A 60 -17.10 -11.21 -31.83
CA GLU A 60 -18.06 -11.97 -32.62
C GLU A 60 -17.61 -12.14 -34.07
N CYS A 61 -17.02 -11.10 -34.67
CA CYS A 61 -16.52 -11.13 -36.04
C CYS A 61 -15.00 -11.34 -36.11
N HIS A 62 -14.26 -10.72 -35.19
CA HIS A 62 -12.79 -10.72 -35.19
C HIS A 62 -12.16 -11.85 -34.37
N GLY A 63 -12.98 -12.71 -33.77
CA GLY A 63 -12.54 -13.80 -32.90
C GLY A 63 -12.39 -13.36 -31.45
N ALA A 64 -12.56 -14.29 -30.51
CA ALA A 64 -12.47 -13.99 -29.07
C ALA A 64 -11.09 -13.44 -28.66
N ASP A 65 -10.05 -13.76 -29.42
CA ASP A 65 -8.66 -13.29 -29.26
C ASP A 65 -8.31 -12.12 -30.19
N LEU A 66 -9.27 -11.65 -31.00
CA LEU A 66 -9.14 -10.56 -31.96
C LEU A 66 -8.03 -10.79 -33.01
N THR A 67 -7.69 -12.04 -33.31
CA THR A 67 -6.63 -12.39 -34.28
C THR A 67 -7.14 -12.57 -35.71
N GLY A 68 -8.44 -12.37 -35.96
CA GLY A 68 -8.99 -12.36 -37.31
C GLY A 68 -10.40 -12.88 -37.40
N GLY A 69 -10.74 -13.93 -36.66
CA GLY A 69 -12.06 -14.56 -36.69
C GLY A 69 -12.59 -14.81 -38.10
N ILE A 70 -13.91 -14.67 -38.28
CA ILE A 70 -14.55 -14.78 -39.60
C ILE A 70 -14.26 -13.57 -40.50
N ALA A 71 -13.95 -12.42 -39.90
CA ALA A 71 -13.60 -11.20 -40.63
C ALA A 71 -12.23 -11.27 -41.30
N LYS A 72 -11.34 -12.19 -40.87
CA LYS A 72 -9.94 -12.32 -41.29
C LYS A 72 -9.12 -11.04 -41.10
N VAL A 73 -9.52 -10.17 -40.17
CA VAL A 73 -8.85 -8.91 -39.84
C VAL A 73 -8.38 -8.95 -38.40
N SER A 74 -7.04 -9.03 -38.22
CA SER A 74 -6.40 -9.08 -36.90
C SER A 74 -6.15 -7.69 -36.34
N CYS A 75 -6.37 -7.51 -35.04
CA CYS A 75 -5.93 -6.31 -34.32
C CYS A 75 -4.41 -6.14 -34.37
N PHE A 76 -3.65 -7.22 -34.54
CA PHE A 76 -2.19 -7.24 -34.50
C PHE A 76 -1.54 -7.15 -35.90
N SER A 77 -2.33 -6.89 -36.94
CA SER A 77 -1.83 -6.78 -38.31
C SER A 77 -0.78 -5.67 -38.44
N VAL A 78 0.41 -6.04 -38.91
CA VAL A 78 1.44 -5.07 -39.35
C VAL A 78 1.03 -4.36 -40.64
N ASN A 79 0.18 -5.01 -41.44
CA ASN A 79 -0.34 -4.51 -42.70
C ASN A 79 -1.82 -4.92 -42.86
N LEU A 80 -2.70 -3.92 -42.83
CA LEU A 80 -4.09 -4.03 -43.25
C LEU A 80 -4.35 -2.96 -44.32
N GLY A 81 -3.96 -3.26 -45.56
CA GLY A 81 -3.91 -2.27 -46.64
C GLY A 81 -2.73 -1.32 -46.47
N ALA A 82 -2.99 -0.01 -46.33
CA ALA A 82 -1.96 1.00 -46.07
C ALA A 82 -1.74 1.29 -44.56
N GLN A 83 -2.48 0.61 -43.67
CA GLN A 83 -2.47 0.90 -42.24
C GLN A 83 -1.70 -0.17 -41.45
N THR A 84 -0.93 0.27 -40.46
CA THR A 84 -0.41 -0.57 -39.38
C THR A 84 -1.36 -0.49 -38.18
N CYS A 85 -1.78 -1.64 -37.64
CA CYS A 85 -2.69 -1.71 -36.51
C CYS A 85 -1.92 -1.75 -35.17
N HIS A 86 -2.18 -2.73 -34.30
CA HIS A 86 -1.56 -2.87 -32.99
C HIS A 86 -0.56 -4.05 -32.94
N PRO A 87 0.51 -4.07 -33.77
CA PRO A 87 1.42 -5.22 -33.82
C PRO A 87 2.16 -5.48 -32.50
N ASN A 88 2.27 -4.46 -31.64
CA ASN A 88 2.86 -4.56 -30.30
C ASN A 88 1.82 -4.38 -29.18
N GLY A 89 0.53 -4.53 -29.50
CA GLY A 89 -0.58 -4.25 -28.59
C GLY A 89 -1.04 -2.79 -28.60
N PRO A 90 -2.20 -2.49 -27.99
CA PRO A 90 -2.82 -1.17 -27.99
C PRO A 90 -2.27 -0.21 -26.93
N HIS A 91 -1.36 -0.68 -26.08
CA HIS A 91 -0.72 0.10 -25.03
C HIS A 91 0.75 -0.34 -24.85
N PRO A 92 1.60 0.50 -24.21
CA PRO A 92 2.99 0.14 -23.93
C PRO A 92 3.12 -1.12 -23.06
N VAL A 93 4.29 -1.77 -23.11
CA VAL A 93 4.66 -2.88 -22.24
C VAL A 93 6.05 -2.62 -21.64
N PRO A 94 6.19 -2.55 -20.29
CA PRO A 94 5.12 -2.57 -19.29
C PRO A 94 4.25 -1.30 -19.36
N TRP A 95 3.02 -1.40 -18.84
CA TRP A 95 2.12 -0.25 -18.67
C TRP A 95 1.93 0.05 -17.17
N PRO A 96 2.76 0.94 -16.57
CA PRO A 96 2.67 1.26 -15.15
C PRO A 96 1.35 1.93 -14.74
N GLU A 97 0.69 2.58 -15.70
CA GLU A 97 -0.57 3.29 -15.51
C GLU A 97 -1.79 2.48 -15.97
N HIS A 98 -1.69 1.13 -16.02
CA HIS A 98 -2.82 0.27 -16.39
C HIS A 98 -4.04 0.48 -15.48
N ASN A 99 -3.85 0.97 -14.26
CA ASN A 99 -4.93 1.36 -13.34
C ASN A 99 -5.79 2.52 -13.87
N LYS A 100 -5.34 3.27 -14.87
CA LYS A 100 -6.11 4.33 -15.54
C LYS A 100 -7.02 3.79 -16.65
N ALA A 101 -6.90 2.52 -17.01
CA ALA A 101 -7.75 1.95 -18.05
C ALA A 101 -9.22 1.92 -17.56
N PRO A 102 -10.18 2.41 -18.37
CA PRO A 102 -11.59 2.27 -18.04
C PRO A 102 -11.98 0.78 -18.08
N ASN A 103 -12.80 0.34 -17.13
CA ASN A 103 -13.38 -1.00 -17.11
C ASN A 103 -12.33 -2.15 -17.15
N LEU A 104 -11.41 -2.16 -16.18
CA LEU A 104 -10.31 -3.14 -16.07
C LEU A 104 -10.74 -4.62 -16.19
N GLY A 105 -11.96 -4.95 -15.74
CA GLY A 105 -12.49 -6.32 -15.78
C GLY A 105 -12.90 -6.79 -17.17
N ASN A 106 -13.34 -5.90 -18.06
CA ASN A 106 -13.89 -6.29 -19.36
C ASN A 106 -13.04 -5.82 -20.55
N ALA A 107 -12.32 -4.70 -20.42
CA ALA A 107 -11.51 -4.17 -21.51
C ALA A 107 -10.24 -5.00 -21.78
N CYS A 108 -9.76 -5.71 -20.77
CA CYS A 108 -8.50 -6.44 -20.82
C CYS A 108 -8.67 -7.92 -21.24
N THR A 109 -9.83 -8.52 -20.94
CA THR A 109 -10.06 -9.97 -21.15
C THR A 109 -9.96 -10.44 -22.61
N PRO A 110 -10.28 -9.64 -23.65
CA PRO A 110 -10.09 -10.09 -25.03
C PRO A 110 -8.63 -10.39 -25.39
N CYS A 111 -7.67 -9.67 -24.79
CA CYS A 111 -6.24 -9.86 -25.05
C CYS A 111 -5.56 -10.68 -23.95
N HIS A 112 -5.91 -10.44 -22.69
CA HIS A 112 -5.27 -11.04 -21.50
C HIS A 112 -5.95 -12.32 -21.01
N GLY A 113 -6.96 -12.81 -21.73
CA GLY A 113 -7.75 -14.00 -21.40
C GLY A 113 -8.91 -13.69 -20.45
N ALA A 114 -9.96 -14.51 -20.51
CA ALA A 114 -11.18 -14.35 -19.70
C ALA A 114 -10.92 -14.33 -18.18
N THR A 115 -9.87 -15.02 -17.72
CA THR A 115 -9.44 -15.06 -16.32
C THR A 115 -8.21 -14.18 -16.04
N LEU A 116 -7.83 -13.32 -16.98
CA LEU A 116 -6.65 -12.44 -16.88
C LEU A 116 -5.34 -13.20 -16.55
N SER A 117 -5.30 -14.48 -16.92
CA SER A 117 -4.18 -15.40 -16.69
C SER A 117 -3.17 -15.38 -17.85
N GLY A 118 -3.31 -14.42 -18.76
CA GLY A 118 -2.51 -14.29 -19.97
C GLY A 118 -3.23 -14.83 -21.19
N GLY A 119 -2.88 -14.26 -22.34
CA GLY A 119 -3.30 -14.71 -23.66
C GLY A 119 -2.08 -14.91 -24.56
N PRO A 120 -2.28 -15.34 -25.83
CA PRO A 120 -1.18 -15.63 -26.76
C PRO A 120 -0.15 -14.50 -26.89
N ASN A 121 -0.59 -13.25 -26.77
CA ASN A 121 0.25 -12.05 -26.92
C ASN A 121 0.20 -11.10 -25.71
N ALA A 122 -0.29 -11.55 -24.55
CA ALA A 122 -0.53 -10.68 -23.40
C ALA A 122 -0.17 -11.35 -22.06
N PRO A 123 0.52 -10.66 -21.14
CA PRO A 123 0.93 -11.24 -19.87
C PRO A 123 -0.25 -11.43 -18.91
N ALA A 124 -0.13 -12.41 -18.02
CA ALA A 124 -1.01 -12.57 -16.86
C ALA A 124 -0.85 -11.42 -15.86
N CYS A 125 -1.91 -11.05 -15.14
CA CYS A 125 -1.81 -10.11 -14.02
C CYS A 125 -0.83 -10.61 -12.94
N SER A 126 -0.77 -11.92 -12.74
CA SER A 126 0.12 -12.60 -11.78
C SER A 126 1.61 -12.45 -12.10
N LYS A 127 1.97 -11.97 -13.31
CA LYS A 127 3.37 -11.64 -13.65
C LYS A 127 3.95 -10.57 -12.70
N CYS A 128 3.11 -9.64 -12.24
CA CYS A 128 3.50 -8.60 -11.28
C CYS A 128 2.72 -8.71 -9.96
N HIS A 129 1.46 -9.13 -9.99
CA HIS A 129 0.63 -9.36 -8.81
C HIS A 129 0.77 -10.81 -8.33
N LEU A 130 1.94 -11.11 -7.78
CA LEU A 130 2.43 -12.46 -7.49
C LEU A 130 1.49 -13.34 -6.63
N LEU A 131 0.67 -12.73 -5.77
CA LEU A 131 -0.25 -13.41 -4.86
C LEU A 131 -1.71 -13.35 -5.33
N LEU A 132 -1.96 -12.85 -6.55
CA LEU A 132 -3.29 -12.74 -7.11
C LEU A 132 -3.83 -14.13 -7.49
N THR A 133 -5.07 -14.41 -7.11
CA THR A 133 -5.75 -15.63 -7.57
C THR A 133 -6.14 -15.44 -9.05
N PRO A 134 -5.96 -16.45 -9.92
CA PRO A 134 -6.43 -16.38 -11.31
C PRO A 134 -7.90 -15.95 -11.40
N GLY A 135 -8.22 -15.02 -12.29
CA GLY A 135 -9.58 -14.47 -12.47
C GLY A 135 -9.98 -13.38 -11.47
N SER A 136 -9.13 -13.03 -10.50
CA SER A 136 -9.39 -11.90 -9.59
C SER A 136 -8.70 -10.62 -10.06
N LEU A 137 -9.30 -9.47 -9.76
CA LEU A 137 -8.68 -8.16 -9.95
C LEU A 137 -8.04 -7.68 -8.63
N PRO A 138 -6.87 -7.01 -8.70
CA PRO A 138 -6.24 -6.44 -7.52
C PRO A 138 -7.11 -5.30 -6.96
N VAL A 139 -7.31 -5.30 -5.63
CA VAL A 139 -8.00 -4.20 -4.94
C VAL A 139 -7.00 -3.08 -4.66
N LEU A 140 -7.34 -1.86 -5.08
CA LEU A 140 -6.48 -0.68 -4.92
C LEU A 140 -6.10 -0.45 -3.45
N GLY A 141 -4.81 -0.18 -3.20
CA GLY A 141 -4.33 0.19 -1.86
C GLY A 141 -4.19 -0.95 -0.84
N THR A 142 -4.41 -2.20 -1.25
CA THR A 142 -4.31 -3.35 -0.33
C THR A 142 -2.91 -3.90 -0.16
N CYS A 143 -2.01 -3.72 -1.14
CA CYS A 143 -0.63 -4.23 -1.15
C CYS A 143 -0.48 -5.77 -1.14
N ILE A 144 -1.54 -6.50 -0.76
CA ILE A 144 -1.59 -7.96 -0.57
C ILE A 144 -1.28 -8.79 -1.80
N THR A 145 -1.25 -8.15 -2.97
CA THR A 145 -0.94 -8.83 -4.24
C THR A 145 0.56 -9.11 -4.40
N CYS A 146 1.42 -8.47 -3.60
CA CYS A 146 2.85 -8.74 -3.59
C CYS A 146 3.30 -9.32 -2.24
N HIS A 147 2.85 -8.74 -1.12
CA HIS A 147 3.22 -9.15 0.23
C HIS A 147 2.06 -8.91 1.20
N ASN A 148 2.06 -9.56 2.37
CA ASN A 148 1.00 -9.36 3.36
C ASN A 148 1.00 -7.93 3.92
N LYS A 149 -0.14 -7.46 4.45
CA LYS A 149 -0.27 -6.16 5.11
C LYS A 149 -0.57 -6.37 6.60
N PRO A 150 0.39 -6.13 7.52
CA PRO A 150 1.82 -5.92 7.27
C PRO A 150 2.53 -7.20 6.80
N PRO A 151 3.76 -7.09 6.26
CA PRO A 151 4.56 -8.27 5.90
C PRO A 151 4.77 -9.21 7.08
N GLN A 152 4.81 -10.54 6.84
CA GLN A 152 4.93 -11.54 7.91
C GLN A 152 5.88 -12.72 7.64
N GLY A 153 6.51 -12.78 6.46
CA GLY A 153 7.43 -13.86 6.09
C GLY A 153 8.91 -13.53 6.32
N ALA A 154 9.79 -14.35 5.78
CA ALA A 154 11.25 -14.20 5.89
C ALA A 154 11.94 -13.83 4.56
N VAL A 155 11.23 -13.90 3.43
CA VAL A 155 11.77 -13.74 2.07
C VAL A 155 11.09 -12.58 1.37
N PHE A 156 11.86 -11.82 0.59
CA PHE A 156 11.36 -10.69 -0.19
C PHE A 156 10.29 -11.15 -1.19
N PRO A 157 9.20 -10.39 -1.40
CA PRO A 157 8.88 -9.09 -0.81
C PRO A 157 8.18 -9.14 0.56
N ASN A 158 7.84 -10.32 1.07
CA ASN A 158 7.06 -10.48 2.30
C ASN A 158 7.94 -10.66 3.55
N ILE A 159 8.82 -9.71 3.86
CA ILE A 159 9.73 -9.81 5.02
C ILE A 159 9.14 -9.07 6.23
N SER A 160 8.87 -9.79 7.32
CA SER A 160 8.28 -9.25 8.54
C SER A 160 9.11 -8.13 9.16
N GLY A 161 10.39 -8.38 9.45
CA GLY A 161 11.22 -7.45 10.25
C GLY A 161 10.46 -6.91 11.48
N ALA A 162 10.57 -5.61 11.76
CA ALA A 162 9.87 -4.93 12.84
C ALA A 162 8.51 -4.34 12.46
N HIS A 163 7.89 -4.72 11.33
CA HIS A 163 6.62 -4.13 10.88
C HIS A 163 5.51 -4.25 11.91
N ARG A 164 5.33 -5.42 12.54
CA ARG A 164 4.29 -5.65 13.54
C ARG A 164 4.37 -4.64 14.71
N LYS A 165 5.58 -4.30 15.14
CA LYS A 165 5.79 -3.34 16.24
C LYS A 165 5.40 -1.92 15.82
N HIS A 166 5.78 -1.52 14.61
CA HIS A 166 5.46 -0.19 14.10
C HIS A 166 3.98 -0.05 13.74
N ASN A 167 3.37 -1.10 13.18
CA ASN A 167 1.93 -1.11 12.87
C ASN A 167 1.04 -1.15 14.12
N ALA A 168 1.62 -1.37 15.31
CA ALA A 168 0.92 -1.28 16.59
C ALA A 168 0.94 0.16 17.17
N LEU A 169 1.71 1.08 16.58
CA LEU A 169 1.80 2.45 17.08
C LEU A 169 0.63 3.30 16.58
N PRO A 170 -0.01 4.09 17.47
CA PRO A 170 -0.98 5.12 17.08
C PRO A 170 -0.41 6.03 16.00
N GLY A 171 -1.20 6.34 14.97
CA GLY A 171 -0.77 7.20 13.85
C GLY A 171 0.11 6.52 12.79
N VAL A 172 0.62 5.29 13.04
CA VAL A 172 1.36 4.49 12.07
C VAL A 172 0.57 3.26 11.62
N ALA A 173 -0.31 2.73 12.49
CA ALA A 173 -1.16 1.59 12.19
C ALA A 173 -1.90 1.75 10.85
N ASP A 174 -1.62 0.83 9.93
CA ASP A 174 -2.14 0.76 8.56
C ASP A 174 -1.83 1.96 7.64
N VAL A 175 -1.00 2.90 8.09
CA VAL A 175 -0.48 4.05 7.33
C VAL A 175 0.91 3.72 6.78
N CYS A 176 0.97 2.80 5.82
CA CYS A 176 2.25 2.31 5.27
C CYS A 176 3.09 3.42 4.60
N SER A 177 2.43 4.47 4.10
CA SER A 177 3.09 5.64 3.47
C SER A 177 3.98 6.43 4.42
N THR A 178 3.85 6.23 5.74
CA THR A 178 4.78 6.77 6.74
C THR A 178 6.22 6.37 6.45
N CYS A 179 6.44 5.13 6.01
CA CYS A 179 7.76 4.60 5.65
C CYS A 179 7.90 4.27 4.17
N HIS A 180 6.81 4.03 3.44
CA HIS A 180 6.80 3.60 2.04
C HIS A 180 6.13 4.66 1.15
N ASN A 181 6.57 5.91 1.26
CA ASN A 181 5.98 7.00 0.51
C ASN A 181 6.14 6.78 -1.01
N GLY A 182 5.06 6.97 -1.76
CA GLY A 182 5.08 6.83 -3.21
C GLY A 182 5.22 5.39 -3.73
N GLY A 183 5.11 4.35 -2.90
CA GLY A 183 5.13 2.94 -3.32
C GLY A 183 3.76 2.27 -3.52
N GLY A 184 2.68 2.98 -3.20
CA GLY A 184 1.31 2.47 -3.28
C GLY A 184 0.80 2.28 -4.71
N SER A 185 -0.43 1.80 -4.86
CA SER A 185 -1.08 1.71 -6.17
C SER A 185 -1.27 3.11 -6.78
N GLY A 186 -0.99 3.26 -8.07
CA GLY A 186 -1.18 4.52 -8.80
C GLY A 186 -0.09 5.58 -8.60
N SER A 187 0.97 5.29 -7.84
CA SER A 187 2.15 6.14 -7.74
C SER A 187 3.24 5.73 -8.73
N SER A 188 4.21 6.62 -8.96
CA SER A 188 5.38 6.32 -9.80
C SER A 188 6.30 5.22 -9.25
N GLY A 189 6.13 4.84 -7.99
CA GLY A 189 6.80 3.71 -7.34
C GLY A 189 6.03 2.39 -7.43
N HIS A 190 4.79 2.38 -7.93
CA HIS A 190 4.01 1.15 -8.09
C HIS A 190 4.73 0.15 -9.01
N GLY A 191 4.80 -1.12 -8.60
CA GLY A 191 5.45 -2.20 -9.35
C GLY A 191 6.98 -2.16 -9.32
N LYS A 192 7.58 -1.20 -8.61
CA LYS A 192 9.02 -1.19 -8.31
C LYS A 192 9.27 -1.89 -6.97
N GLN A 193 10.53 -2.17 -6.67
CA GLN A 193 10.90 -2.64 -5.33
C GLN A 193 10.38 -1.64 -4.30
N LEU A 194 9.49 -2.10 -3.41
CA LEU A 194 8.94 -1.27 -2.35
C LEU A 194 10.07 -0.94 -1.37
N THR A 195 10.71 0.21 -1.59
CA THR A 195 11.77 0.71 -0.74
C THR A 195 11.20 1.54 0.40
N VAL A 196 12.00 1.72 1.43
CA VAL A 196 11.69 2.71 2.47
C VAL A 196 11.98 4.10 1.88
N ALA A 197 10.97 4.95 1.93
CA ALA A 197 10.99 6.36 1.57
C ALA A 197 10.18 7.13 2.60
N PHE A 198 10.86 7.83 3.50
CA PHE A 198 10.22 8.61 4.56
C PHE A 198 9.65 9.93 4.01
N LEU A 199 8.56 10.39 4.63
CA LEU A 199 8.11 11.77 4.45
C LEU A 199 9.04 12.73 5.21
N PRO A 200 9.25 13.98 4.71
CA PRO A 200 10.05 14.98 5.40
C PRO A 200 9.61 15.26 6.85
N ALA A 201 8.33 15.08 7.15
CA ALA A 201 7.77 15.24 8.50
C ALA A 201 8.38 14.30 9.56
N TYR A 202 9.03 13.20 9.13
CA TYR A 202 9.70 12.25 10.02
C TYR A 202 11.22 12.46 10.12
N GLY A 203 11.74 13.54 9.54
CA GLY A 203 13.14 13.93 9.71
C GLY A 203 13.41 14.43 11.12
N ALA A 204 14.52 14.02 11.72
CA ALA A 204 15.03 14.55 12.97
C ALA A 204 15.66 15.94 12.78
N LYS A 205 15.95 16.65 13.88
CA LYS A 205 16.67 17.92 13.80
C LYS A 205 18.09 17.77 13.25
N THR A 206 18.66 16.58 13.35
CA THR A 206 19.99 16.23 12.82
C THR A 206 20.02 15.98 11.31
N GLY A 207 18.85 15.90 10.64
CA GLY A 207 18.78 15.82 9.19
C GLY A 207 17.64 14.96 8.66
N THR A 208 17.73 14.64 7.37
CA THR A 208 16.74 13.83 6.66
C THR A 208 16.77 12.38 7.14
N ALA A 209 15.59 11.82 7.43
CA ALA A 209 15.40 10.41 7.76
C ALA A 209 15.87 9.49 6.63
N THR A 210 16.69 8.50 6.96
CA THR A 210 17.26 7.55 5.98
C THR A 210 17.24 6.11 6.49
N ILE A 211 17.23 5.17 5.55
CA ILE A 211 17.57 3.77 5.79
C ILE A 211 19.03 3.54 5.39
N ASN A 212 19.80 2.91 6.27
CA ASN A 212 21.20 2.58 6.06
C ASN A 212 21.33 1.22 5.31
N PRO A 213 22.50 0.91 4.72
CA PRO A 213 22.72 -0.35 4.01
C PRO A 213 22.49 -1.63 4.84
N ASP A 214 22.67 -1.55 6.16
CA ASP A 214 22.44 -2.67 7.09
C ASP A 214 20.96 -2.79 7.54
N ASN A 215 20.06 -1.96 7.01
CA ASN A 215 18.67 -1.82 7.42
C ASN A 215 18.47 -1.25 8.84
N SER A 216 19.46 -0.56 9.40
CA SER A 216 19.19 0.43 10.47
C SER A 216 18.62 1.71 9.86
N CYS A 217 18.04 2.57 10.68
CA CYS A 217 17.54 3.89 10.28
C CYS A 217 18.39 4.97 10.97
N SER A 218 18.55 6.13 10.33
CA SER A 218 19.23 7.29 10.90
C SER A 218 18.39 8.54 10.70
N ASN A 219 18.57 9.54 11.58
CA ASN A 219 17.89 10.84 11.48
C ASN A 219 16.35 10.74 11.42
N VAL A 220 15.78 9.67 11.99
CA VAL A 220 14.33 9.53 12.12
C VAL A 220 13.90 10.19 13.42
N SER A 221 12.96 11.14 13.35
CA SER A 221 12.48 11.87 14.53
C SER A 221 11.93 10.93 15.61
N CYS A 222 11.22 9.86 15.22
CA CYS A 222 10.67 8.82 16.11
C CYS A 222 11.73 8.12 16.98
N HIS A 223 12.98 8.14 16.55
CA HIS A 223 14.10 7.53 17.26
C HIS A 223 15.14 8.59 17.68
N GLY A 224 14.71 9.83 17.95
CA GLY A 224 15.58 10.88 18.46
C GLY A 224 16.71 11.29 17.53
N GLY A 225 16.59 10.98 16.24
CA GLY A 225 17.64 11.24 15.25
C GLY A 225 18.91 10.40 15.42
N VAL A 226 18.94 9.41 16.31
CA VAL A 226 20.08 8.49 16.44
C VAL A 226 19.96 7.35 15.44
N ARG A 227 21.06 6.58 15.30
CA ARG A 227 21.04 5.35 14.52
C ARG A 227 20.30 4.26 15.29
N THR A 228 19.27 3.70 14.69
CA THR A 228 18.50 2.62 15.31
C THR A 228 19.24 1.28 15.25
N PRO A 229 18.85 0.29 16.06
CA PRO A 229 19.19 -1.10 15.82
C PRO A 229 18.66 -1.56 14.46
N VAL A 230 19.33 -2.57 13.89
CA VAL A 230 18.94 -3.17 12.60
C VAL A 230 17.48 -3.62 12.62
N TRP A 231 16.68 -3.18 11.64
CA TRP A 231 15.22 -3.40 11.56
C TRP A 231 14.78 -4.87 11.73
N ARG A 232 15.62 -5.81 11.29
CA ARG A 232 15.28 -7.24 11.26
C ARG A 232 15.66 -7.99 12.54
N THR A 233 16.75 -7.60 13.18
CA THR A 233 17.39 -8.38 14.27
C THR A 233 17.51 -7.59 15.57
N GLY A 234 17.59 -6.26 15.46
CA GLY A 234 17.70 -5.35 16.58
C GLY A 234 16.41 -5.25 17.41
N LYS A 235 16.56 -4.74 18.63
CA LYS A 235 15.46 -4.55 19.57
C LYS A 235 15.66 -3.23 20.32
N ILE A 236 14.56 -2.51 20.47
CA ILE A 236 14.38 -1.42 21.44
C ILE A 236 13.09 -1.75 22.17
N ASN A 237 13.10 -1.64 23.49
CA ASN A 237 11.90 -1.64 24.32
C ASN A 237 11.56 -0.19 24.71
N PRO A 238 10.56 0.46 24.09
CA PRO A 238 10.21 1.84 24.43
C PRO A 238 9.73 2.01 25.88
N GLY A 239 9.34 0.92 26.55
CA GLY A 239 8.95 0.97 27.96
C GLY A 239 10.12 1.04 28.95
N THR A 240 11.35 0.75 28.53
CA THR A 240 12.53 0.72 29.43
C THR A 240 13.76 1.42 28.87
N ASP A 241 13.90 1.49 27.56
CA ASP A 241 15.13 1.91 26.89
C ASP A 241 15.03 3.40 26.47
N CYS A 242 14.53 4.25 27.36
CA CYS A 242 14.15 5.64 27.04
C CYS A 242 15.31 6.43 26.40
N ILE A 243 16.53 6.25 26.90
CA ILE A 243 17.73 6.95 26.43
C ILE A 243 18.19 6.49 25.03
N GLN A 244 17.61 5.42 24.46
CA GLN A 244 17.84 5.07 23.05
C GLN A 244 17.21 6.08 22.08
N CYS A 245 16.23 6.86 22.53
CA CYS A 245 15.59 7.90 21.73
C CYS A 245 15.71 9.29 22.37
N HIS A 246 15.71 9.38 23.70
CA HIS A 246 15.70 10.64 24.41
C HIS A 246 17.11 11.06 24.84
N THR A 247 17.46 12.30 24.54
CA THR A 247 18.74 12.90 24.93
C THR A 247 18.49 14.12 25.80
N ALA A 248 19.31 14.29 26.84
CA ALA A 248 19.28 15.48 27.69
C ALA A 248 19.52 16.74 26.86
N GLY A 249 18.72 17.76 27.13
CA GLY A 249 18.63 18.98 26.38
C GLY A 249 18.94 20.21 27.20
N THR A 250 19.23 21.31 26.51
CA THR A 250 19.43 22.64 27.12
C THR A 250 18.17 23.50 27.08
N ALA A 251 17.20 23.14 26.24
CA ALA A 251 15.93 23.84 26.07
C ALA A 251 14.87 22.89 25.48
N PHE A 252 13.62 23.36 25.43
CA PHE A 252 12.52 22.62 24.80
C PHE A 252 12.90 22.20 23.38
N GLN A 253 12.74 20.91 23.10
CA GLN A 253 13.05 20.30 21.81
C GLN A 253 14.51 20.49 21.35
N THR A 254 15.46 20.62 22.25
CA THR A 254 16.88 20.83 21.92
C THR A 254 17.71 19.78 22.62
N PRO A 255 18.59 19.01 21.94
CA PRO A 255 18.89 19.07 20.51
C PRO A 255 17.85 18.40 19.58
N GLN A 256 16.91 17.62 20.12
CA GLN A 256 15.92 16.85 19.34
C GLN A 256 14.50 17.14 19.80
N TYR A 257 13.50 16.84 18.97
CA TYR A 257 12.08 17.10 19.28
C TYR A 257 11.59 16.45 20.58
N ASN A 258 12.21 15.34 20.98
CA ASN A 258 11.89 14.57 22.17
C ASN A 258 12.95 14.72 23.28
N SER A 259 13.79 15.76 23.25
CA SER A 259 14.80 15.98 24.29
C SER A 259 14.17 16.44 25.60
N PHE A 260 14.52 15.78 26.72
CA PHE A 260 14.18 16.24 28.06
C PHE A 260 15.17 17.31 28.52
N PHE A 261 14.73 18.41 29.12
CA PHE A 261 15.60 19.55 29.42
C PHE A 261 15.27 20.31 30.72
N SER A 262 14.16 19.99 31.37
CA SER A 262 13.65 20.73 32.54
C SER A 262 13.87 19.96 33.85
N GLY A 263 13.78 20.67 34.98
CA GLY A 263 13.95 20.06 36.30
C GLY A 263 15.34 19.46 36.52
N GLU A 264 15.45 18.63 37.54
CA GLU A 264 16.71 18.04 38.01
C GLU A 264 16.97 16.66 37.38
N HIS A 265 16.63 16.46 36.09
CA HIS A 265 16.77 15.13 35.44
C HIS A 265 18.19 14.60 35.50
N ILE A 266 19.20 15.43 35.24
CA ILE A 266 20.61 15.01 35.28
C ILE A 266 20.95 14.47 36.67
N LYS A 267 20.66 15.22 37.73
CA LYS A 267 20.87 14.78 39.10
C LYS A 267 20.21 13.43 39.39
N HIS A 268 18.92 13.26 39.05
CA HIS A 268 18.21 12.02 39.35
C HIS A 268 18.74 10.82 38.56
N LEU A 269 19.13 11.02 37.30
CA LEU A 269 19.65 9.96 36.45
C LEU A 269 21.10 9.58 36.80
N THR A 270 21.98 10.56 37.09
CA THR A 270 23.43 10.32 37.21
C THR A 270 23.93 10.27 38.64
N GLU A 271 23.35 11.06 39.56
CA GLU A 271 23.81 11.12 40.95
C GLU A 271 23.00 10.19 41.86
N VAL A 272 21.68 10.10 41.64
CA VAL A 272 20.78 9.25 42.43
C VAL A 272 20.64 7.85 41.83
N GLY A 273 20.75 7.72 40.50
CA GLY A 273 20.61 6.44 39.80
C GLY A 273 19.17 5.98 39.57
N LEU A 274 18.23 6.91 39.51
CA LEU A 274 16.84 6.62 39.12
C LEU A 274 16.74 6.40 37.61
N VAL A 275 15.74 5.65 37.19
CA VAL A 275 15.36 5.48 35.78
C VAL A 275 14.06 6.20 35.47
N CYS A 276 13.77 6.44 34.20
CA CYS A 276 12.61 7.23 33.78
C CYS A 276 11.29 6.68 34.33
N THR A 277 11.14 5.35 34.35
CA THR A 277 9.93 4.65 34.79
C THR A 277 9.68 4.71 36.29
N ASP A 278 10.66 5.16 37.07
CA ASP A 278 10.48 5.43 38.50
C ASP A 278 9.55 6.62 38.74
N CYS A 279 9.61 7.63 37.86
CA CYS A 279 8.81 8.84 37.96
C CYS A 279 7.71 8.92 36.91
N HIS A 280 7.91 8.30 35.74
CA HIS A 280 7.00 8.38 34.60
C HIS A 280 6.23 7.07 34.36
N ASP A 281 5.01 7.20 33.87
CA ASP A 281 4.16 6.12 33.40
C ASP A 281 3.86 6.29 31.90
N MET A 282 4.41 5.36 31.11
CA MET A 282 4.29 5.33 29.66
C MET A 282 2.90 4.87 29.18
N SER A 283 2.07 4.34 30.08
CA SER A 283 0.70 3.91 29.76
C SER A 283 -0.32 5.05 29.79
N VAL A 284 0.08 6.23 30.27
CA VAL A 284 -0.81 7.38 30.39
C VAL A 284 -1.29 7.85 29.02
N THR A 285 -2.61 8.04 28.92
CA THR A 285 -3.27 8.72 27.80
C THR A 285 -4.06 9.92 28.31
N SER A 286 -4.06 11.03 27.58
CA SER A 286 -4.83 12.23 27.94
C SER A 286 -5.44 12.86 26.70
N SER A 287 -6.76 13.13 26.74
CA SER A 287 -7.49 13.74 25.62
C SER A 287 -7.29 13.02 24.27
N GLY A 288 -7.19 11.68 24.30
CA GLY A 288 -6.93 10.85 23.13
C GLY A 288 -5.46 10.80 22.67
N ALA A 289 -4.56 11.56 23.31
CA ALA A 289 -3.13 11.52 23.05
C ALA A 289 -2.43 10.47 23.94
N SER A 290 -1.36 9.88 23.40
CA SER A 290 -0.46 8.94 24.10
C SER A 290 0.99 9.35 23.82
N HIS A 291 1.97 8.66 24.40
CA HIS A 291 3.38 8.93 24.10
C HIS A 291 3.67 8.97 22.58
N PHE A 292 3.00 8.15 21.77
CA PHE A 292 3.21 8.04 20.33
C PHE A 292 2.21 8.80 19.44
N SER A 293 1.36 9.68 19.98
CA SER A 293 0.30 10.31 19.16
C SER A 293 0.76 11.47 18.27
N GLY A 294 1.96 12.03 18.49
CA GLY A 294 2.42 13.27 17.86
C GLY A 294 3.56 13.13 16.85
N LEU A 295 3.92 11.92 16.44
CA LEU A 295 5.20 11.60 15.78
C LEU A 295 5.47 12.32 14.46
N ASN A 296 4.46 12.89 13.81
CA ASN A 296 4.59 13.67 12.57
C ASN A 296 4.51 15.19 12.78
N THR A 297 4.33 15.65 14.02
CA THR A 297 4.09 17.06 14.36
C THR A 297 5.21 17.55 15.28
N PRO A 298 6.23 18.24 14.72
CA PRO A 298 7.39 18.69 15.48
C PRO A 298 7.07 19.42 16.79
N SER A 299 6.07 20.30 16.82
CA SER A 299 5.70 21.10 18.00
C SER A 299 5.01 20.32 19.12
N THR A 300 4.42 19.17 18.81
CA THR A 300 3.66 18.33 19.75
C THR A 300 4.05 16.86 19.60
N PHE A 301 5.36 16.61 19.44
CA PHE A 301 5.93 15.33 19.01
C PHE A 301 5.47 14.11 19.84
N GLU A 302 5.24 14.34 21.13
CA GLU A 302 4.77 13.35 22.10
C GLU A 302 3.77 14.00 23.06
N LEU A 303 3.10 13.17 23.87
CA LEU A 303 2.29 13.64 24.98
C LEU A 303 3.12 14.53 25.91
N ASN A 304 2.51 15.59 26.47
CA ASN A 304 3.18 16.44 27.46
C ASN A 304 3.76 15.58 28.61
N PRO A 305 5.10 15.56 28.81
CA PRO A 305 5.74 14.69 29.79
C PRO A 305 5.30 14.94 31.24
N GLN A 306 4.77 16.12 31.55
CA GLN A 306 4.22 16.40 32.88
C GLN A 306 3.03 15.48 33.21
N LEU A 307 2.24 15.11 32.20
CA LEU A 307 1.06 14.25 32.38
C LEU A 307 1.44 12.81 32.70
N THR A 308 2.67 12.39 32.36
CA THR A 308 3.14 11.03 32.62
C THR A 308 3.77 10.89 33.99
N ILE A 309 3.98 11.98 34.74
CA ILE A 309 4.54 11.92 36.09
C ILE A 309 3.54 11.21 37.01
N ARG A 310 4.01 10.16 37.68
CA ARG A 310 3.20 9.33 38.58
C ARG A 310 2.74 10.12 39.80
N GLY A 311 1.50 9.89 40.23
CA GLY A 311 0.88 10.55 41.38
C GLY A 311 1.73 10.62 42.64
N PRO A 312 2.40 9.53 43.09
CA PRO A 312 3.23 9.55 44.31
C PRO A 312 4.40 10.54 44.31
N VAL A 313 4.84 11.06 43.16
CA VAL A 313 5.86 12.12 43.08
C VAL A 313 5.31 13.47 43.59
N ASN A 314 3.98 13.63 43.57
CA ASN A 314 3.26 14.87 43.89
C ASN A 314 3.87 16.09 43.17
N TYR A 315 4.15 15.95 41.87
CA TYR A 315 4.69 17.02 41.05
C TYR A 315 3.59 18.01 40.66
N THR A 316 3.83 19.29 40.88
CA THR A 316 2.96 20.36 40.36
C THR A 316 3.79 21.40 39.61
N LYS A 317 3.22 21.99 38.56
CA LYS A 317 3.82 23.11 37.83
C LYS A 317 2.77 24.19 37.65
N ASN A 318 3.06 25.39 38.14
CA ASN A 318 2.21 26.56 38.01
C ASN A 318 3.04 27.73 37.46
N GLY A 319 2.89 27.99 36.16
CA GLY A 319 3.73 28.95 35.45
C GLY A 319 5.20 28.54 35.45
N ALA A 320 6.06 29.41 35.98
CA ALA A 320 7.49 29.18 36.11
C ALA A 320 7.86 28.29 37.31
N THR A 321 6.97 28.16 38.30
CA THR A 321 7.26 27.42 39.53
C THR A 321 6.90 25.96 39.38
N ALA A 322 7.84 25.08 39.72
CA ALA A 322 7.61 23.65 39.84
C ALA A 322 7.90 23.18 41.27
N THR A 323 7.07 22.27 41.77
CA THR A 323 7.25 21.66 43.09
C THR A 323 7.12 20.15 42.99
N CYS A 324 7.83 19.42 43.86
CA CYS A 324 7.59 18.00 44.08
C CYS A 324 7.73 17.64 45.55
N SER A 325 6.93 16.67 45.99
CA SER A 325 6.92 16.16 47.36
C SER A 325 6.66 14.66 47.34
N PRO A 326 7.67 13.84 46.98
CA PRO A 326 7.52 12.39 46.93
C PRO A 326 6.95 11.84 48.25
N GLY A 327 5.77 11.23 48.19
CA GLY A 327 5.05 10.71 49.36
C GLY A 327 5.44 9.27 49.74
N GLN A 328 5.03 8.82 50.94
CA GLN A 328 5.08 7.39 51.29
C GLN A 328 4.06 6.60 50.45
N LEU A 329 4.42 5.36 50.11
CA LEU A 329 3.86 4.54 49.06
C LEU A 329 2.40 4.07 49.24
N PRO A 330 1.56 4.13 48.19
CA PRO A 330 0.64 3.04 47.85
C PRO A 330 1.43 1.85 47.26
N SER A 331 0.95 0.62 47.45
CA SER A 331 1.57 -0.60 46.93
C SER A 331 1.83 -0.52 45.40
N GLY A 332 3.10 -0.58 44.97
CA GLY A 332 3.46 -0.68 43.54
C GLY A 332 4.53 0.28 43.01
N PHE A 333 5.12 1.14 43.85
CA PHE A 333 6.27 1.96 43.48
C PHE A 333 7.57 1.34 44.01
N SER A 334 8.62 1.35 43.20
CA SER A 334 9.92 0.75 43.56
C SER A 334 10.76 1.61 44.52
N ILE A 335 10.37 2.88 44.73
CA ILE A 335 11.19 3.88 45.44
C ILE A 335 10.38 4.52 46.56
N GLY A 336 10.91 4.50 47.79
CA GLY A 336 10.31 5.14 48.96
C GLY A 336 10.44 6.67 48.94
N VAL A 337 10.36 7.31 50.11
CA VAL A 337 10.56 8.76 50.22
C VAL A 337 12.02 9.10 49.92
N CYS A 338 12.28 9.78 48.80
CA CYS A 338 13.62 10.24 48.42
C CYS A 338 14.05 11.49 49.20
N HIS A 339 13.14 12.47 49.32
CA HIS A 339 13.37 13.76 49.96
C HIS A 339 12.03 14.43 50.32
N GLY A 340 12.05 15.45 51.18
CA GLY A 340 10.88 16.30 51.45
C GLY A 340 10.52 17.24 50.28
N THR A 341 9.70 18.26 50.51
CA THR A 341 9.29 19.19 49.45
C THR A 341 10.47 19.96 48.84
N LYS A 342 10.52 20.01 47.50
CA LYS A 342 11.47 20.82 46.73
C LYS A 342 10.70 21.74 45.78
N ASN A 343 11.22 22.95 45.60
CA ASN A 343 10.67 23.98 44.72
C ASN A 343 11.80 24.53 43.84
N TRP A 344 11.50 24.85 42.59
CA TRP A 344 12.40 25.54 41.67
C TRP A 344 11.63 26.32 40.60
#